data_AF-X0XM08-F1
#
_entry.id   AF-X0XM08-F1
#
_cell.length_a   1.000
_cell.length_b   1.000
_cell.length_c   1.000
_cell.angle_alpha   90.00
_cell.angle_beta   90.00
_cell.angle_gamma   90.00
#
_symmetry.space_group_name_H-M   'P 1'
#
loop_
_entity.id
_entity.type
_entity.pdbx_description
1 polymer ?
#
loop_
_entity_poly.entity_id
_entity_poly.type
_entity_poly.pdbx_seq_one_letter_code
_entity_poly.pdbx_strand_id
1 'polypeptide(L)' 'MSRRRRAVKRINAPDPVYHDKNIATFINKLMYDGKKSKAEAIFYRALEMAAKKTKKEPLEV' A
#
# COMPACT_ATOMS: atom_id res chain seq x y z
N MET A 1 7.80 24.61 1.18
CA MET A 1 6.54 25.01 0.51
C MET A 1 6.91 26.02 -0.55
N SER A 2 6.54 25.82 -1.81
CA SER A 2 7.15 26.58 -2.91
C SER A 2 6.12 27.42 -3.65
N ARG A 3 6.40 28.72 -3.77
CA ARG A 3 5.58 29.69 -4.53
C ARG A 3 6.00 29.81 -6.02
N ARG A 4 7.12 29.22 -6.45
CA ARG A 4 7.61 29.28 -7.87
C ARG A 4 8.17 27.97 -8.44
N ARG A 5 8.73 27.06 -7.62
CA ARG A 5 9.31 25.78 -8.06
C ARG A 5 8.37 24.59 -7.83
N ARG A 6 8.22 23.72 -8.83
CA ARG A 6 7.48 22.44 -8.70
C ARG A 6 8.22 21.49 -7.75
N ALA A 7 7.48 20.83 -6.87
CA ALA A 7 8.05 19.79 -6.02
C ALA A 7 8.44 18.56 -6.85
N VAL A 8 9.61 17.98 -6.56
CA VAL A 8 10.04 16.73 -7.17
C VAL A 8 9.15 15.59 -6.63
N LYS A 9 8.61 14.77 -7.53
CA LYS A 9 7.85 13.58 -7.14
C LYS A 9 8.81 12.56 -6.54
N ARG A 10 8.53 12.12 -5.30
CA ARG A 10 9.28 11.04 -4.67
C ARG A 10 8.84 9.71 -5.28
N ILE A 11 9.82 8.86 -5.60
CA ILE A 11 9.56 7.51 -6.09
C ILE A 11 9.51 6.60 -4.86
N ASN A 12 8.39 5.90 -4.68
CA ASN A 12 8.24 4.93 -3.62
C ASN A 12 8.87 3.59 -4.04
N ALA A 13 9.44 2.88 -3.07
CA ALA A 13 9.87 1.50 -3.26
C ALA A 13 8.64 0.61 -3.55
N PRO A 14 8.76 -0.42 -4.40
CA PRO A 14 7.71 -1.39 -4.63
C PRO A 14 7.43 -2.22 -3.38
N ASP A 15 6.24 -2.83 -3.33
CA ASP A 15 5.83 -3.69 -2.23
C ASP A 15 6.74 -4.92 -2.10
N PRO A 16 7.08 -5.39 -0.88
CA PRO A 16 7.95 -6.55 -0.71
C PRO A 16 7.32 -7.89 -1.10
N VAL A 17 5.98 -8.01 -1.11
CA VAL A 17 5.29 -9.28 -1.37
C VAL A 17 4.83 -9.36 -2.82
N TYR A 18 4.16 -8.31 -3.29
CA TYR A 18 3.56 -8.28 -4.62
C TYR A 18 4.40 -7.51 -5.65
N HIS A 19 5.49 -6.85 -5.23
CA HIS A 19 6.35 -6.02 -6.08
C HIS A 19 5.61 -4.93 -6.87
N ASP A 20 4.39 -4.58 -6.46
CA ASP A 20 3.58 -3.54 -7.06
C ASP A 20 3.78 -2.20 -6.33
N LYS A 21 3.94 -1.13 -7.11
CA LYS A 21 4.01 0.26 -6.61
C LYS A 21 2.64 0.78 -6.14
N ASN A 22 1.55 0.27 -6.69
CA ASN A 22 0.20 0.66 -6.31
C ASN A 22 -0.12 0.20 -4.89
N ILE A 23 0.17 -1.07 -4.58
CA ILE A 23 0.01 -1.64 -3.24
C ILE A 23 0.89 -0.90 -2.23
N ALA A 24 2.17 -0.68 -2.55
CA ALA A 24 3.06 0.08 -1.67
C ALA A 24 2.52 1.50 -1.38
N THR A 25 1.96 2.18 -2.39
CA THR A 25 1.36 3.51 -2.22
C THR A 25 0.08 3.45 -1.39
N PHE A 26 -0.70 2.38 -1.50
CA PHE A 26 -1.89 2.16 -0.66
C PHE A 26 -1.52 1.93 0.81
N ILE A 27 -0.57 1.02 1.08
CA ILE A 27 -0.08 0.73 2.44
C ILE A 27 0.48 2.01 3.09
N ASN A 28 1.24 2.81 2.34
CA ASN A 28 1.78 4.08 2.85
C ASN A 28 0.69 5.11 3.20
N LYS A 29 -0.46 5.08 2.53
CA LYS A 29 -1.63 5.92 2.86
C LYS A 29 -2.47 5.37 4.01
N LEU A 30 -2.52 4.04 4.16
CA LEU A 30 -3.19 3.34 5.26
C LEU A 30 -2.41 3.48 6.58
N MET A 31 -1.09 3.65 6.49
CA MET A 31 -0.21 3.82 7.63
C MET A 31 -0.56 5.07 8.45
N TYR A 32 -0.95 4.86 9.70
CA TYR A 32 -1.13 5.91 10.69
C TYR A 32 0.11 5.98 11.61
N ASP A 33 0.55 7.20 11.94
CA ASP A 33 1.61 7.42 12.93
C ASP A 33 2.96 6.73 12.59
N GLY A 34 3.27 6.60 11.29
CA GLY A 34 4.53 6.01 10.81
C GLY A 34 4.66 4.49 11.02
N LYS A 35 3.60 3.81 11.46
CA LYS A 35 3.62 2.38 11.81
C LYS A 35 3.49 1.48 10.57
N LYS A 36 4.53 1.42 9.73
CA LYS A 36 4.53 0.70 8.44
C LYS A 36 4.28 -0.81 8.61
N SER A 37 4.98 -1.45 9.54
CA SER A 37 4.81 -2.89 9.80
C SER A 37 3.38 -3.27 10.23
N LYS A 38 2.71 -2.42 11.04
CA LYS A 38 1.31 -2.66 11.41
C LYS A 38 0.37 -2.45 10.22
N ALA A 39 0.62 -1.45 9.39
CA ALA A 39 -0.17 -1.19 8.18
C ALA A 39 -0.08 -2.36 7.19
N GLU A 40 1.13 -2.88 6.97
CA GLU A 40 1.38 -4.07 6.14
C GLU A 40 0.61 -5.28 6.68
N ALA A 41 0.73 -5.57 7.98
CA ALA A 41 0.02 -6.69 8.61
C ALA A 41 -1.51 -6.58 8.47
N ILE A 42 -2.07 -5.39 8.66
CA ILE A 42 -3.52 -5.16 8.49
C ILE A 42 -3.94 -5.38 7.04
N PHE A 43 -3.17 -4.85 6.08
CA PHE A 43 -3.47 -4.97 4.66
C PHE A 43 -3.47 -6.41 4.19
N TYR A 44 -2.42 -7.18 4.47
CA TYR A 44 -2.34 -8.59 4.08
C TYR A 44 -3.42 -9.44 4.76
N ARG A 45 -3.72 -9.18 6.03
CA ARG A 45 -4.82 -9.86 6.72
C ARG A 45 -6.17 -9.52 6.10
N ALA A 46 -6.38 -8.28 5.66
CA ALA A 46 -7.59 -7.87 4.97
C ALA A 46 -7.73 -8.58 3.62
N LEU A 47 -6.64 -8.70 2.85
CA LEU A 47 -6.62 -9.45 1.60
C LEU A 47 -6.94 -10.93 1.81
N GLU A 48 -6.40 -11.56 2.86
CA GLU A 48 -6.72 -12.95 3.20
C GLU A 48 -8.21 -13.13 3.55
N MET A 49 -8.78 -12.20 4.32
CA MET A 49 -10.21 -12.19 4.64
C MET A 49 -11.08 -11.97 3.41
N ALA A 50 -10.67 -11.10 2.49
CA ALA A 50 -11.37 -10.87 1.23
C ALA A 50 -11.32 -12.14 0.37
N ALA A 51 -10.15 -12.74 0.17
CA ALA A 51 -9.98 -13.96 -0.61
C ALA A 51 -10.88 -15.11 -0.11
N LYS A 52 -10.98 -15.28 1.23
CA LYS A 52 -11.88 -16.27 1.85
C LYS A 52 -13.36 -16.04 1.53
N LYS A 53 -13.79 -14.78 1.41
CA LYS A 53 -15.18 -14.41 1.11
C LYS A 53 -15.49 -14.48 -0.39
N THR A 54 -14.58 -14.00 -1.22
CA THR A 54 -14.84 -13.81 -2.66
C THR A 54 -14.43 -15.02 -3.51
N LYS A 55 -13.63 -15.96 -2.98
CA LYS A 55 -13.02 -17.11 -3.72
C LYS A 55 -12.31 -16.70 -5.02
N LYS A 56 -11.96 -15.43 -5.16
CA LYS A 56 -11.24 -14.84 -6.29
C LYS A 56 -9.83 -14.45 -5.86
N GLU A 57 -8.94 -14.27 -6.83
CA GLU A 57 -7.56 -13.92 -6.54
C GLU A 57 -7.47 -12.57 -5.79
N PRO A 58 -6.62 -12.46 -4.75
CA PRO A 58 -6.52 -11.25 -3.92
C PRO A 58 -6.12 -9.98 -4.69
N LEU A 59 -5.54 -10.12 -5.89
CA LEU A 59 -5.10 -9.02 -6.74
C LEU A 59 -6.16 -8.56 -7.75
N GLU A 60 -7.21 -9.34 -7.99
CA GLU A 60 -8.30 -8.99 -8.91
C GLU A 60 -9.49 -8.31 -8.22
N VAL A 61 -9.46 -8.16 -6.89
CA VAL A 61 -10.51 -7.50 -6.08
C VAL A 61 -10.23 -6.02 -5.90
#